data_AF-A0A521FF97-F1
#
_entry.id   AF-A0A521FF97-F1
#
_cell.length_a   1.000
_cell.length_b   1.000
_cell.length_c   1.000
_cell.angle_alpha   90.00
_cell.angle_beta   90.00
_cell.angle_gamma   90.00
#
_symmetry.space_group_name_H-M   'P 1'
#
loop_
_entity.id
_entity.type
_entity.pdbx_description
1 polymer ?
#
loop_
_entity_poly.entity_id
_entity_poly.type
_entity_poly.pdbx_seq_one_letter_code
_entity_poly.pdbx_strand_id
1 'polypeptide(L)'
;MCFFNENAIALSMDNEIGQRLAQLSREKNIVLMKAEKSTGFAYQPLPKPTECVVTTILDGAEIGCFPDFYAALGEDRPERFISL
;
A
#
# COMPACT_ATOMS: atom_id res chain seq x y z
N MET A 1 2.95 0.68 -7.13
CA MET A 1 4.01 0.31 -6.17
C MET A 1 3.37 -0.10 -4.87
N CYS A 2 3.70 -1.28 -4.34
CA CYS A 2 3.15 -1.81 -3.10
C CYS A 2 4.26 -1.95 -2.07
N PHE A 3 4.05 -1.45 -0.84
CA PHE A 3 5.03 -1.40 0.24
C PHE A 3 4.63 -2.34 1.38
N PHE A 4 5.52 -3.26 1.75
CA PHE A 4 5.29 -4.31 2.75
C PHE A 4 6.10 -4.07 4.03
N ASN A 5 5.59 -4.58 5.16
CA ASN A 5 6.29 -4.63 6.45
C ASN A 5 6.92 -3.28 6.84
N GLU A 6 8.23 -3.25 7.16
CA GLU A 6 8.93 -2.03 7.57
C GLU A 6 8.93 -0.96 6.46
N ASN A 7 8.91 -1.35 5.19
CA ASN A 7 8.93 -0.41 4.07
C ASN A 7 7.64 0.45 4.00
N ALA A 8 6.57 0.01 4.64
CA ALA A 8 5.33 0.78 4.74
C ALA A 8 5.50 2.14 5.45
N ILE A 9 6.57 2.30 6.26
CA ILE A 9 6.91 3.58 6.90
C ILE A 9 7.23 4.68 5.89
N ALA A 10 7.59 4.31 4.65
CA ALA A 10 7.84 5.25 3.57
C ALA A 10 6.58 6.07 3.20
N LEU A 11 5.38 5.53 3.46
CA LEU A 11 4.11 6.17 3.09
C LEU A 11 3.46 6.97 4.23
N SER A 12 4.20 7.21 5.32
CA SER A 12 3.76 8.10 6.41
C SER A 12 3.84 9.58 6.00
N MET A 13 2.92 10.41 6.50
CA MET A 13 2.84 11.86 6.18
C MET A 13 4.12 12.66 6.50
N ASP A 14 4.83 12.26 7.56
CA ASP A 14 6.04 12.87 8.07
C ASP A 14 7.32 12.39 7.34
N ASN A 15 7.20 11.47 6.38
CA ASN A 15 8.33 10.93 5.65
C ASN A 15 8.59 11.71 4.35
N GLU A 16 9.76 12.32 4.23
CA GLU A 16 10.17 13.05 3.02
C GLU A 16 10.20 12.17 1.76
N ILE A 17 10.53 10.88 1.89
CA ILE A 17 10.50 9.93 0.77
C ILE A 17 9.06 9.73 0.31
N GLY A 18 8.14 9.57 1.26
CA GLY A 18 6.71 9.49 0.99
C GLY A 18 6.24 10.69 0.18
N GLN A 19 6.50 11.89 0.66
CA GLN A 19 6.06 13.13 0.00
C GLN A 19 6.54 13.21 -1.46
N ARG A 20 7.79 12.81 -1.74
CA ARG A 20 8.31 12.70 -3.11
C ARG A 20 7.58 11.64 -3.93
N LEU A 21 7.28 10.49 -3.34
CA LEU A 21 6.49 9.43 -3.98
C LEU A 21 5.07 9.90 -4.31
N ALA A 22 4.38 10.65 -3.46
CA ALA A 22 3.03 11.17 -3.77
C ALA A 22 3.05 12.21 -4.90
N GLN A 23 4.08 13.05 -4.96
CA GLN A 23 4.26 13.92 -6.12
C GLN A 23 4.44 13.08 -7.40
N LEU A 24 5.34 12.11 -7.37
CA LEU A 24 5.60 11.23 -8.52
C LEU A 24 4.36 10.43 -8.94
N SER A 25 3.59 9.94 -7.96
CA SER A 25 2.33 9.22 -8.17
C SER A 25 1.34 10.05 -8.97
N ARG A 26 1.14 11.33 -8.61
CA ARG A 26 0.26 12.24 -9.33
C ARG A 26 0.78 12.58 -10.72
N GLU A 27 2.09 12.82 -10.85
CA GLU A 27 2.71 13.20 -12.13
C GLU A 27 2.75 12.05 -13.14
N LYS A 28 2.90 10.82 -12.67
CA LYS A 28 3.13 9.63 -13.52
C LYS A 28 1.99 8.62 -13.47
N ASN A 29 0.90 8.95 -12.79
CA ASN A 29 -0.25 8.07 -12.58
C ASN A 29 0.17 6.69 -12.01
N ILE A 30 0.97 6.71 -10.94
CA ILE A 30 1.46 5.49 -10.29
C ILE A 30 0.62 5.23 -9.04
N VAL A 31 -0.03 4.07 -8.98
CA VAL A 31 -0.72 3.62 -7.77
C VAL A 31 0.28 3.40 -6.64
N LEU A 32 0.07 3.98 -5.47
CA LEU A 32 0.84 3.72 -4.24
C LEU A 32 -0.04 2.97 -3.25
N MET A 33 0.43 1.84 -2.75
CA MET A 33 -0.30 1.05 -1.76
C MET A 33 0.58 0.66 -0.59
N LYS A 34 0.06 0.85 0.61
CA LYS A 34 0.58 0.28 1.85
C LYS A 34 -0.10 -1.07 2.06
N ALA A 35 0.68 -2.15 2.08
CA ALA A 35 0.15 -3.47 2.37
C ALA A 35 -0.30 -3.54 3.83
N GLU A 36 -1.59 -3.78 4.04
CA GLU A 36 -2.08 -4.20 5.34
C GLU A 36 -1.68 -5.66 5.56
N LYS A 37 -1.29 -6.01 6.80
CA LYS A 37 -1.05 -7.42 7.14
C LYS A 37 -2.38 -8.17 7.01
N SER A 38 -2.62 -8.81 5.88
CA SER A 38 -3.53 -9.96 5.84
C SER A 38 -2.93 -10.99 6.79
N THR A 39 -3.61 -11.31 7.89
CA THR A 39 -3.18 -12.30 8.90
C THR A 39 -3.08 -13.74 8.36
N GLY A 40 -2.97 -13.96 7.05
CA GLY A 40 -2.90 -15.28 6.42
C GLY A 40 -1.66 -16.13 6.77
N PHE A 41 -0.67 -15.58 7.49
CA PHE A 41 0.45 -16.35 8.05
C PHE A 41 0.45 -16.43 9.59
N ALA A 42 -0.53 -15.80 10.25
CA ALA A 42 -0.74 -15.94 11.68
C ALA A 42 -1.96 -16.83 11.91
N TYR A 43 -1.81 -17.85 12.76
CA TYR A 43 -2.87 -18.74 13.27
C TYR A 43 -3.97 -18.00 14.09
N GLN A 44 -4.34 -16.77 13.72
CA GLN A 44 -5.34 -15.98 14.43
C GLN A 44 -6.37 -15.41 13.46
N PRO A 45 -7.67 -15.67 13.70
CA PRO A 45 -8.74 -15.01 12.96
C PRO A 45 -8.63 -13.50 13.18
N LEU A 46 -8.77 -12.73 12.11
CA LEU A 46 -8.82 -11.27 12.18
C LEU A 46 -9.89 -10.84 13.20
N PRO A 47 -9.61 -9.87 14.08
CA PRO A 47 -10.71 -9.06 14.59
C PRO A 47 -11.46 -8.50 13.37
N LYS A 48 -12.79 -8.52 13.43
CA LYS A 48 -13.66 -7.96 12.39
C LYS A 48 -13.12 -6.60 11.90
N PRO A 49 -13.41 -6.18 10.64
CA PRO A 49 -12.88 -4.96 9.99
C PRO A 49 -13.11 -3.62 10.72
N THR A 50 -13.61 -3.65 11.94
CA THR A 50 -13.77 -2.57 12.91
C THR A 50 -12.48 -2.06 13.58
N GLU A 51 -11.32 -2.73 13.43
CA GLU A 51 -10.04 -2.28 14.00
C GLU A 51 -9.01 -1.86 12.93
N CYS A 52 -9.45 -1.29 11.81
CA CYS A 52 -8.54 -0.58 10.92
C CYS A 52 -7.95 0.61 11.68
N VAL A 53 -6.74 0.45 12.21
CA VAL A 53 -5.93 1.56 12.73
C VAL A 53 -5.57 2.41 11.53
N VAL A 54 -6.31 3.51 11.35
CA VAL A 54 -5.99 4.54 10.37
C VAL A 54 -4.65 5.15 10.79
N THR A 55 -3.56 4.54 10.31
CA THR A 55 -2.25 5.17 10.35
C THR A 55 -2.32 6.29 9.34
N THR A 56 -2.06 7.53 9.75
CA THR A 56 -2.08 8.68 8.84
C THR A 56 -1.25 8.38 7.60
N ILE A 57 -1.92 8.28 6.46
CA ILE A 57 -1.31 7.95 5.17
C ILE A 57 -1.13 9.25 4.39
N LEU A 58 -0.08 9.29 3.59
CA LEU A 58 0.11 10.32 2.60
C LEU A 58 -1.03 10.39 1.59
N ASP A 59 -1.39 11.62 1.20
CA ASP A 59 -2.38 11.88 0.15
C ASP A 59 -2.01 11.18 -1.17
N GLY A 60 -2.96 10.42 -1.73
CA GLY A 60 -2.76 9.60 -2.93
C GLY A 60 -2.20 8.19 -2.70
N ALA A 61 -2.00 7.75 -1.46
CA ALA A 61 -1.66 6.36 -1.13
C ALA A 61 -2.83 5.64 -0.45
N GLU A 62 -3.05 4.38 -0.84
CA GLU A 62 -4.15 3.55 -0.33
C GLU A 62 -3.64 2.48 0.65
N ILE A 63 -4.51 2.03 1.55
CA ILE A 63 -4.28 0.80 2.34
C ILE A 63 -5.04 -0.33 1.67
N GLY A 64 -4.38 -1.46 1.46
CA GLY A 64 -5.02 -2.65 0.94
C GLY A 64 -4.16 -3.89 1.11
N CYS A 65 -4.75 -5.05 0.87
CA CYS A 65 -4.04 -6.32 0.75
C CYS A 65 -3.60 -6.57 -0.71
N PHE A 66 -2.91 -7.69 -0.95
CA PHE A 66 -2.51 -8.10 -2.30
C PHE A 66 -3.68 -8.18 -3.31
N PRO A 67 -4.86 -8.71 -2.96
CA PRO A 67 -6.01 -8.71 -3.86
C PRO A 67 -6.47 -7.30 -4.24
N ASP A 68 -6.49 -6.38 -3.28
CA ASP A 68 -6.88 -4.98 -3.50
C ASP A 68 -5.90 -4.29 -4.45
N PHE A 69 -4.60 -4.60 -4.31
CA PHE A 69 -3.57 -4.09 -5.22
C PHE A 69 -3.85 -4.51 -6.67
N TYR A 70 -4.14 -5.79 -6.92
CA TYR A 70 -4.47 -6.25 -8.26
C TYR A 70 -5.82 -5.71 -8.76
N ALA A 71 -6.80 -5.54 -7.88
CA ALA A 71 -8.07 -4.91 -8.23
C ALA A 71 -7.88 -3.45 -8.66
N ALA A 72 -7.01 -2.70 -7.98
CA ALA A 72 -6.66 -1.32 -8.33
C ALA A 72 -5.95 -1.21 -9.69
N LEU A 73 -5.23 -2.25 -10.12
CA LEU A 73 -4.62 -2.33 -11.45
C LEU A 73 -5.64 -2.65 -12.55
N GLY A 74 -6.82 -3.18 -12.20
CA GLY A 74 -7.86 -3.53 -13.17
C GLY A 74 -7.37 -4.50 -14.24
N GLU A 75 -7.68 -4.19 -15.50
CA GLU A 75 -7.23 -4.97 -16.66
C GLU A 75 -5.76 -4.69 -17.05
N ASP A 76 -5.17 -3.60 -16.53
CA ASP A 76 -3.79 -3.19 -16.80
C ASP A 76 -2.80 -3.99 -15.94
N ARG A 77 -2.72 -5.30 -16.23
CA ARG A 77 -1.86 -6.23 -15.50
C ARG A 77 -0.38 -5.92 -15.75
N PRO A 78 0.46 -5.99 -14.71
CA PRO A 78 1.87 -5.70 -14.85
C PRO A 78 2.58 -6.81 -15.63
N GLU A 79 3.30 -6.45 -16.68
CA GLU A 79 4.10 -7.39 -17.47
C GLU A 79 5.37 -7.85 -16.73
N ARG A 80 5.83 -7.04 -15.77
CA ARG A 80 7.05 -7.30 -14.99
C ARG A 80 6.83 -7.02 -13.52
N PHE A 81 7.41 -7.89 -12.70
CA PHE A 81 7.49 -7.71 -11.26
C PHE A 81 8.94 -7.43 -10.87
N ILE A 82 9.16 -6.34 -10.13
CA ILE A 82 10.46 -5.96 -9.59
C ILE A 82 10.29 -5.84 -8.07
N SER A 83 11.04 -6.65 -7.33
CA SER A 83 11.08 -6.63 -5.85
C SER A 83 12.40 -6.04 -5.40
N LEU A 84 12.37 -5.26 -4.32
CA LEU A 84 13.52 -4.66 -3.66
C LEU A 84 13.53 -5.03 -2.18
#